data_AF-A0A1B8XTI7-F1
#
_entry.id   AF-A0A1B8XTI7-F1
#
_cell.length_a   1.000
_cell.length_b   1.000
_cell.length_c   1.000
_cell.angle_alpha   90.00
_cell.angle_beta   90.00
_cell.angle_gamma   90.00
#
_symmetry.space_group_name_H-M   'P 1'
#
loop_
_entity.id
_entity.type
_entity.pdbx_description
1 polymer ?
#
loop_
_entity_poly.entity_id
_entity_poly.type
_entity_poly.pdbx_seq_one_letter_code
_entity_poly.pdbx_strand_id
1 'polypeptide(L)'
;MNECSGIHPYKCEICNKAFTQRCSLESHLKKIHGVQQGYAYKQRRDKLFVCEDCGYTGPSQEDLYLHVYDSHPGNAFLKKTTKKLAAILQTKITSVLQIKSTAQEEVEAE
;
A
#
# COMPACT_ATOMS: atom_id res chain seq x y z
N MET A 1 -17.95 0.74 -29.12
CA MET A 1 -16.47 0.75 -29.13
C MET A 1 -16.03 0.41 -27.72
N ASN A 2 -15.25 -0.67 -27.60
CA ASN A 2 -15.03 -1.42 -26.36
C ASN A 2 -14.72 -0.55 -25.14
N GLU A 3 -15.59 -0.65 -24.14
CA GLU A 3 -15.34 -0.30 -22.76
C GLU A 3 -14.20 -1.19 -22.26
N CYS A 4 -12.97 -0.71 -22.43
CA CYS A 4 -11.84 -1.28 -21.74
C CYS A 4 -12.10 -1.00 -20.27
N SER A 5 -12.41 -2.03 -19.49
CA SER A 5 -12.33 -2.05 -18.02
C SER A 5 -10.86 -1.84 -17.61
N GLY A 6 -10.33 -0.67 -17.98
CA GLY A 6 -8.92 -0.35 -18.10
C GLY A 6 -8.48 0.34 -16.83
N ILE A 7 -8.00 -0.45 -15.89
CA ILE A 7 -7.39 0.09 -14.68
C ILE A 7 -6.10 0.79 -15.10
N HIS A 8 -6.01 2.10 -14.83
CA HIS A 8 -4.86 2.93 -15.18
C HIS A 8 -4.15 3.41 -13.90
N PRO A 9 -3.35 2.54 -13.25
CA PRO A 9 -2.83 2.83 -11.93
C PRO A 9 -1.72 3.90 -11.92
N TYR A 10 -1.17 4.22 -13.10
CA TYR A 10 -0.09 5.20 -13.23
C TYR A 10 -0.67 6.54 -13.70
N LYS A 11 -0.94 7.44 -12.76
CA LYS A 11 -1.49 8.77 -13.05
C LYS A 11 -0.40 9.85 -13.01
N CYS A 12 -0.42 10.77 -13.96
CA CYS A 12 0.41 11.96 -13.93
C CYS A 12 -0.18 12.99 -12.96
N GLU A 13 0.59 13.44 -11.98
CA GLU A 13 0.14 14.45 -11.01
C GLU A 13 0.08 15.86 -11.60
N ILE A 14 0.76 16.10 -12.73
CA ILE A 14 0.82 17.41 -13.39
C ILE A 14 -0.39 17.64 -14.30
N CYS A 15 -0.75 16.66 -15.13
CA CYS A 15 -1.85 16.79 -16.11
C CYS A 15 -3.00 15.78 -15.93
N ASN A 16 -2.97 14.98 -14.88
CA ASN A 16 -3.99 13.97 -14.55
C ASN A 16 -4.22 12.86 -15.60
N LYS A 17 -3.40 12.80 -16.67
CA LYS A 17 -3.44 11.67 -17.62
C LYS A 17 -3.08 10.36 -16.92
N ALA A 18 -3.85 9.31 -17.20
CA ALA A 18 -3.66 8.00 -16.62
C ALA A 18 -3.13 7.00 -17.66
N PHE A 19 -2.27 6.09 -17.22
CA PHE A 19 -1.58 5.10 -18.03
C PHE A 19 -1.72 3.71 -17.41
N THR A 20 -1.77 2.67 -18.25
CA THR A 20 -1.76 1.27 -17.79
C THR A 20 -0.38 0.79 -17.36
N GLN A 21 0.69 1.45 -17.82
CA GLN A 21 2.07 1.03 -17.58
C GLN A 21 2.95 2.18 -17.06
N ARG A 22 3.90 1.84 -16.18
CA ARG A 22 4.84 2.79 -15.59
C ARG A 22 5.74 3.45 -16.63
N CYS A 23 6.32 2.67 -17.54
CA CYS A 23 7.22 3.18 -18.58
C CYS A 23 6.52 4.20 -19.50
N SER A 24 5.21 4.05 -19.71
CA SER A 24 4.40 5.01 -20.45
C SER A 24 4.26 6.32 -19.69
N LEU A 25 4.01 6.28 -18.37
CA LEU A 25 3.99 7.48 -17.52
C LEU A 25 5.36 8.17 -17.47
N GLU A 26 6.45 7.42 -17.28
CA GLU A 26 7.82 7.97 -17.27
C GLU A 26 8.17 8.65 -18.59
N SER A 27 7.83 8.00 -19.71
CA SER A 27 8.01 8.58 -21.05
C SER A 27 7.18 9.83 -21.25
N HIS A 28 5.95 9.84 -20.73
CA HIS A 28 5.07 11.00 -20.75
C HIS A 28 5.64 12.16 -19.94
N LEU A 29 6.09 11.90 -18.70
CA LEU A 29 6.72 12.90 -17.85
C LEU A 29 7.94 13.52 -18.52
N LYS A 30 8.79 12.70 -19.16
CA LYS A 30 9.97 13.18 -19.88
C LYS A 30 9.61 14.02 -21.11
N LYS A 31 8.67 13.56 -21.94
CA LYS A 31 8.34 14.20 -23.23
C LYS A 31 7.44 15.42 -23.09
N ILE A 32 6.49 15.39 -22.17
CA ILE A 32 5.44 16.40 -22.04
C ILE A 32 5.76 17.41 -20.94
N HIS A 33 6.36 16.97 -19.84
CA HIS A 33 6.66 17.81 -18.68
C HIS A 33 8.16 18.07 -18.47
N GLY A 34 9.04 17.48 -19.29
CA GLY A 34 10.49 17.59 -19.12
C GLY A 34 11.01 16.94 -17.82
N VAL A 35 10.18 16.18 -17.10
CA VAL A 35 10.52 15.56 -15.83
C VAL A 35 11.20 14.22 -16.09
N GLN A 36 12.49 14.12 -15.74
CA GLN A 36 13.24 12.87 -15.80
C GLN A 36 13.27 12.23 -14.41
N GLN A 37 12.60 11.08 -14.26
CA GLN A 37 12.70 10.32 -13.01
C GLN A 37 14.06 9.64 -12.94
N GLY A 38 14.91 10.08 -12.00
CA GLY A 38 16.20 9.48 -11.72
C GLY A 38 16.07 8.41 -10.66
N TYR A 39 16.46 7.17 -10.98
CA TYR A 39 16.54 6.09 -10.02
C TYR A 39 18.01 5.75 -9.76
N ALA A 40 18.38 5.54 -8.50
CA ALA A 40 19.71 5.05 -8.15
C ALA A 40 19.93 3.61 -8.66
N TYR A 41 21.20 3.22 -8.81
CA TYR A 41 21.56 1.87 -9.25
C TYR A 41 20.92 0.81 -8.32
N LYS A 42 20.22 -0.18 -8.93
CA LYS A 42 19.45 -1.22 -8.23
C LYS A 42 18.34 -0.73 -7.29
N GLN A 43 17.93 0.55 -7.36
CA GLN A 43 16.81 1.03 -6.57
C GLN A 43 15.51 0.32 -6.99
N ARG A 44 14.86 -0.32 -6.01
CA ARG A 44 13.51 -0.85 -6.22
C ARG A 44 12.55 0.32 -6.33
N ARG A 45 11.78 0.32 -7.42
CA ARG A 45 10.71 1.28 -7.63
C ARG A 45 9.56 0.99 -6.67
N ASP A 46 8.89 2.03 -6.19
CA ASP A 46 7.76 1.87 -5.28
C ASP A 46 6.71 0.92 -5.83
N LYS A 47 6.26 0.03 -4.95
CA LYS A 47 5.16 -0.87 -5.24
C LYS A 47 3.87 -0.10 -4.99
N LEU A 48 3.06 0.02 -6.03
CA LEU A 48 1.73 0.59 -5.94
C LEU A 48 0.73 -0.51 -5.56
N PHE A 49 -0.28 -0.15 -4.77
CA PHE A 49 -1.37 -1.04 -4.35
C PHE A 49 -2.65 -0.64 -5.08
N VAL A 50 -3.16 -1.54 -5.90
CA VAL A 50 -4.29 -1.27 -6.80
C VAL A 50 -5.54 -2.00 -6.31
N CYS A 51 -6.67 -1.31 -6.25
CA CYS A 51 -7.98 -1.91 -6.01
C CYS A 51 -8.47 -2.61 -7.28
N GLU A 52 -8.84 -3.87 -7.17
CA GLU A 52 -9.30 -4.66 -8.32
C GLU A 52 -10.73 -4.28 -8.75
N ASP A 53 -11.55 -3.74 -7.84
CA ASP A 53 -12.95 -3.39 -8.12
C ASP A 53 -13.12 -2.05 -8.82
N CYS A 54 -12.27 -1.06 -8.52
CA CYS A 54 -12.40 0.29 -9.06
C CYS A 54 -11.11 0.89 -9.64
N GLY A 55 -9.98 0.22 -9.47
CA GLY A 55 -8.70 0.70 -9.98
C GLY A 55 -8.02 1.81 -9.17
N TYR A 56 -8.54 2.16 -8.00
CA TYR A 56 -7.86 3.06 -7.07
C TYR A 56 -6.43 2.60 -6.80
N THR A 57 -5.48 3.54 -6.74
CA THR A 57 -4.07 3.23 -6.53
C THR A 57 -3.54 3.99 -5.32
N GLY A 58 -3.05 3.25 -4.33
CA GLY A 58 -2.44 3.79 -3.11
C GLY A 58 -0.94 3.49 -3.00
N PRO A 59 -0.18 4.30 -2.25
CA PRO A 59 1.24 4.06 -1.99
C PRO A 59 1.47 2.95 -0.95
N SER A 60 0.47 2.62 -0.12
CA SER A 60 0.58 1.58 0.90
C SER A 60 -0.61 0.60 0.90
N GLN A 61 -0.41 -0.53 1.59
CA GLN A 61 -1.47 -1.51 1.84
C GLN A 61 -2.59 -0.91 2.72
N GLU A 62 -2.25 0.03 3.61
CA GLU A 62 -3.21 0.68 4.52
C GLU A 62 -4.15 1.61 3.74
N ASP A 63 -3.60 2.41 2.81
CA ASP A 63 -4.41 3.27 1.93
C ASP A 63 -5.40 2.47 1.09
N LEU A 64 -4.96 1.32 0.58
CA LEU A 64 -5.83 0.42 -0.15
C LEU A 64 -6.90 -0.19 0.77
N TYR A 65 -6.56 -0.54 2.02
CA TYR A 65 -7.52 -1.07 2.99
C TYR A 65 -8.60 -0.04 3.33
N LEU A 66 -8.22 1.19 3.67
CA LEU A 66 -9.15 2.28 3.96
C LEU A 66 -10.05 2.55 2.77
N HIS A 67 -9.47 2.65 1.58
CA HIS A 67 -10.24 2.81 0.34
C HIS A 67 -11.29 1.70 0.17
N VAL A 68 -10.90 0.42 0.32
CA VAL A 68 -11.84 -0.70 0.19
C VAL A 68 -12.87 -0.71 1.31
N TYR A 69 -12.51 -0.32 2.54
CA TYR A 69 -13.44 -0.25 3.67
C TYR A 69 -14.54 0.80 3.43
N ASP A 70 -14.16 2.01 3.02
CA ASP A 70 -15.10 3.12 2.81
C ASP A 70 -15.86 3.00 1.49
N SER A 71 -15.19 2.61 0.40
CA SER A 71 -15.77 2.60 -0.96
C SER A 71 -16.37 1.25 -1.34
N HIS A 72 -15.97 0.15 -0.68
CA HIS A 72 -16.37 -1.23 -1.01
C HIS A 72 -16.62 -2.09 0.25
N PRO A 73 -17.58 -1.71 1.13
CA PRO A 73 -17.77 -2.31 2.47
C PRO A 73 -18.12 -3.81 2.50
N GLY A 74 -18.37 -4.44 1.34
CA GLY A 74 -18.67 -5.87 1.21
C GLY A 74 -17.55 -6.71 0.57
N ASN A 75 -16.38 -6.13 0.27
CA ASN A 75 -15.37 -6.80 -0.54
C ASN A 75 -14.70 -7.99 0.18
N ALA A 76 -14.49 -9.10 -0.56
CA ALA A 76 -13.71 -10.24 -0.12
C ALA A 76 -12.25 -9.89 0.25
N PHE A 77 -11.70 -8.81 -0.31
CA PHE A 77 -10.37 -8.29 0.06
C PHE A 77 -10.29 -7.94 1.55
N LEU A 78 -11.32 -7.30 2.13
CA LEU A 78 -11.38 -6.95 3.57
C LEU A 78 -11.33 -8.21 4.45
N LYS A 79 -11.93 -9.32 4.00
CA LYS A 79 -11.90 -10.59 4.73
C LYS A 79 -10.50 -11.22 4.74
N LYS A 80 -9.66 -10.94 3.73
CA LYS A 80 -8.27 -11.41 3.66
C LYS A 80 -7.32 -10.51 4.44
N THR A 81 -7.50 -9.18 4.36
CA THR A 81 -6.69 -8.21 5.11
C THR A 81 -6.97 -8.25 6.60
N THR A 82 -8.21 -8.40 7.05
CA THR A 82 -8.54 -8.58 8.49
C THR A 82 -7.82 -9.78 9.11
N LYS A 83 -7.77 -10.94 8.43
CA LYS A 83 -7.02 -12.10 8.91
C LYS A 83 -5.50 -11.84 8.99
N LYS A 84 -4.95 -11.13 8.00
CA LYS A 84 -3.52 -10.79 7.94
C LYS A 84 -3.14 -9.73 8.98
N LEU A 85 -3.98 -8.71 9.17
CA LEU A 85 -3.86 -7.69 10.20
C LEU A 85 -4.03 -8.31 11.60
N ALA A 86 -4.96 -9.24 11.79
CA ALA A 86 -5.09 -10.00 13.04
C ALA A 86 -3.82 -10.81 13.35
N ALA A 87 -3.21 -11.46 12.36
CA ALA A 87 -1.94 -12.18 12.55
C ALA A 87 -0.75 -11.25 12.85
N ILE A 88 -0.70 -10.07 12.21
CA ILE A 88 0.33 -9.04 12.49
C ILE A 88 0.10 -8.43 13.88
N LEU A 89 -1.14 -8.19 14.29
CA LEU A 89 -1.46 -7.70 15.63
C LEU A 89 -1.15 -8.74 16.71
N GLN A 90 -1.47 -10.01 16.48
CA GLN A 90 -1.11 -11.11 17.38
C GLN A 90 0.40 -11.23 17.57
N THR A 91 1.19 -11.16 16.49
CA THR A 91 2.66 -11.20 16.59
C THR A 91 3.22 -9.99 17.34
N LYS A 92 2.64 -8.78 17.14
CA LYS A 92 2.99 -7.57 17.90
C LYS A 92 2.66 -7.72 19.39
N ILE A 93 1.48 -8.26 19.73
CA ILE A 93 1.06 -8.51 21.13
C ILE A 93 1.95 -9.56 21.79
N THR A 94 2.25 -10.68 21.12
CA THR A 94 3.16 -11.73 21.63
C THR A 94 4.56 -11.18 21.87
N SER A 95 5.06 -10.29 20.99
CA SER A 95 6.37 -9.65 21.19
C SER A 95 6.39 -8.65 22.36
N VAL A 96 5.28 -7.98 22.67
CA VAL A 96 5.17 -7.06 23.82
C VAL A 96 5.00 -7.83 25.13
N LEU A 97 4.33 -8.99 25.10
CA LEU A 97 4.17 -9.86 26.28
C LEU A 97 5.49 -10.50 26.74
N GLN A 98 6.47 -10.70 25.84
CA GLN A 98 7.80 -11.20 26.22
C GLN A 98 8.70 -10.15 26.89
N ILE A 99 8.38 -8.85 26.82
CA ILE A 99 9.18 -7.78 27.44
C ILE A 99 8.74 -7.53 28.90
N LYS A 100 7.52 -7.90 29.28
CA LYS A 100 7.00 -7.70 30.64
C LYS A 100 7.45 -8.73 31.68
N SER A 101 8.15 -9.80 31.28
CA SER A 101 8.63 -10.84 32.21
C SER A 101 10.06 -10.63 32.74
N THR A 102 10.75 -9.54 32.39
CA THR A 102 12.13 -9.26 32.86
C THR A 102 12.23 -7.98 33.69
N ALA A 103 11.21 -7.66 34.49
CA ALA A 103 11.25 -6.53 35.42
C ALA A 103 10.38 -6.77 36.67
N GLN A 104 10.64 -7.86 37.40
CA GLN A 104 10.25 -7.99 38.82
C GLN A 104 11.29 -8.87 39.53
N GLU A 105 12.43 -8.29 39.86
CA GLU A 105 13.30 -8.78 40.92
C GLU A 105 13.29 -7.71 42.03
N GLU A 106 13.13 -8.18 43.27
CA GLU A 106 13.45 -7.51 44.55
C GLU A 106 12.50 -6.41 45.09
N VAL A 107 11.52 -6.78 45.93
CA VAL A 107 11.22 -6.14 47.26
C VAL A 107 10.37 -7.13 48.07
N GLU A 108 10.93 -7.75 49.11
CA GLU A 108 10.27 -8.09 50.40
C GLU A 108 11.25 -8.91 51.27
N ALA A 109 12.00 -8.21 52.13
CA ALA A 109 12.62 -8.77 53.34
C ALA A 109 12.95 -7.62 54.30
N GLU A 110 12.07 -7.36 55.26
CA GLU A 110 12.41 -6.81 56.58
C GLU A 110 11.60 -7.56 57.64
#